data_AF-A0A2N1QAU4-F1
#
_entry.id   AF-A0A2N1QAU4-F1
#
_cell.length_a   1.000
_cell.length_b   1.000
_cell.length_c   1.000
_cell.angle_alpha   90.00
_cell.angle_beta   90.00
_cell.angle_gamma   90.00
#
_symmetry.space_group_name_H-M   'P 1'
#
loop_
_entity.id
_entity.type
_entity.pdbx_description
1 polymer ?
#
loop_
_entity_poly.entity_id
_entity_poly.type
_entity_poly.pdbx_seq_one_letter_code
_entity_poly.pdbx_strand_id
1 'polypeptide(L)'
;MKQNKGVFTYIIFFGALWGILEATLGYLLQFLPPLVSGSVMFPIAATLMILTYNHTKSKSAMIYVAMIAATIKSVNFFMPGLLPIKTYNPMISIMLQSLVMVLIIPLFQKKNVFSILAGLVVIGFSWRLLFLGNIAINHALTGFQFVQLQSLSNMIQFVFLYGIIESLVLALSLSIMLLTKQRFNFIFKPSMILSISSFAIAILLNVIL
;
A
#
# COMPACT_ATOMS: atom_id res chain seq x y z
N MET A 1 5.72 -27.70 13.65
CA MET A 1 6.48 -26.45 13.37
C MET A 1 7.04 -26.30 11.94
N LYS A 2 6.64 -27.11 10.93
CA LYS A 2 7.18 -27.00 9.54
C LYS A 2 6.47 -25.98 8.63
N GLN A 3 5.30 -25.45 8.99
CA GLN A 3 4.52 -24.52 8.14
C GLN A 3 4.97 -23.05 8.20
N ASN A 4 5.65 -22.60 9.26
CA ASN A 4 5.94 -21.17 9.46
C ASN A 4 7.07 -20.60 8.59
N LYS A 5 8.05 -21.41 8.18
CA LYS A 5 9.19 -20.90 7.40
C LYS A 5 8.76 -20.34 6.03
N GLY A 6 7.76 -20.96 5.39
CA GLY A 6 7.24 -20.46 4.12
C GLY A 6 6.59 -19.08 4.25
N VAL A 7 5.73 -18.90 5.26
CA VAL A 7 4.99 -17.65 5.48
C VAL A 7 5.95 -16.48 5.72
N PHE A 8 6.97 -16.67 6.55
CA PHE A 8 7.96 -15.63 6.84
C PHE A 8 8.71 -15.17 5.58
N THR A 9 9.13 -16.11 4.72
CA THR A 9 9.81 -15.79 3.47
C THR A 9 8.94 -14.95 2.53
N TYR A 10 7.65 -15.25 2.43
CA TYR A 10 6.70 -14.43 1.67
C TYR A 10 6.50 -13.04 2.25
N ILE A 11 6.43 -12.93 3.58
CA ILE A 11 6.29 -11.63 4.27
C ILE A 11 7.46 -10.72 3.94
N ILE A 12 8.70 -11.22 4.09
CA ILE A 12 9.89 -10.42 3.78
C ILE A 12 9.92 -10.08 2.29
N PHE A 13 9.67 -11.07 1.42
CA PHE A 13 9.75 -10.87 -0.02
C PHE A 13 8.77 -9.80 -0.52
N PHE A 14 7.48 -9.95 -0.20
CA PHE A 14 6.46 -9.02 -0.67
C PHE A 14 6.55 -7.66 0.02
N GLY A 15 6.97 -7.62 1.30
CA GLY A 15 7.25 -6.36 1.99
C GLY A 15 8.42 -5.61 1.37
N ALA A 16 9.50 -6.32 1.05
CA ALA A 16 10.64 -5.77 0.34
C ALA A 16 10.28 -5.28 -1.07
N LEU A 17 9.50 -6.06 -1.82
CA LEU A 17 9.04 -5.68 -3.15
C LEU A 17 8.19 -4.39 -3.11
N TRP A 18 7.29 -4.27 -2.12
CA TRP A 18 6.57 -3.01 -1.90
C TRP A 18 7.54 -1.87 -1.56
N GLY A 19 8.50 -2.08 -0.66
CA GLY A 19 9.52 -1.09 -0.34
C GLY A 19 10.34 -0.61 -1.54
N ILE A 20 10.71 -1.51 -2.46
CA ILE A 20 11.39 -1.19 -3.73
C ILE A 20 10.49 -0.29 -4.59
N LEU A 21 9.21 -0.65 -4.72
CA LEU A 21 8.25 0.13 -5.52
C LEU A 21 7.99 1.51 -4.92
N GLU A 22 7.94 1.63 -3.60
CA GLU A 22 7.85 2.92 -2.90
C GLU A 22 9.08 3.79 -3.11
N ALA A 23 10.28 3.20 -3.13
CA ALA A 23 11.52 3.92 -3.40
C ALA A 23 11.62 4.38 -4.86
N THR A 24 11.17 3.54 -5.79
CA THR A 24 11.36 3.77 -7.23
C THR A 24 10.16 4.46 -7.85
N LEU A 25 9.06 3.75 -8.00
CA LEU A 25 7.83 4.30 -8.58
C LEU A 25 7.26 5.41 -7.70
N GLY A 26 7.31 5.27 -6.38
CA GLY A 26 6.90 6.35 -5.47
C GLY A 26 7.72 7.63 -5.66
N TYR A 27 9.03 7.52 -5.87
CA TYR A 27 9.88 8.66 -6.23
C TYR A 27 9.46 9.27 -7.57
N LEU A 28 9.20 8.47 -8.60
CA LEU A 28 8.74 9.00 -9.90
C LEU A 28 7.36 9.67 -9.80
N LEU A 29 6.45 9.12 -9.00
CA LEU A 29 5.11 9.65 -8.81
C LEU A 29 5.09 10.96 -8.01
N GLN A 30 6.17 11.31 -7.31
CA GLN A 30 6.27 12.60 -6.63
C GLN A 30 6.30 13.79 -7.61
N PHE A 31 6.65 13.55 -8.88
CA PHE A 31 6.64 14.56 -9.94
C PHE A 31 5.26 14.77 -10.55
N LEU A 32 4.29 13.91 -10.24
CA LEU A 32 2.89 14.11 -10.61
C LEU A 32 2.20 15.06 -9.61
N PRO A 33 1.03 15.60 -9.95
CA PRO A 33 0.26 16.43 -9.03
C PRO A 33 0.12 15.76 -7.65
N PRO A 34 0.27 16.53 -6.56
CA PRO A 34 0.07 16.02 -5.21
C PRO A 34 -1.24 15.24 -5.12
N LEU A 35 -1.27 14.21 -4.28
CA LEU A 35 -2.45 13.37 -4.00
C LEU A 35 -2.76 12.30 -5.07
N VAL A 36 -2.15 12.35 -6.26
CA VAL A 36 -2.31 11.30 -7.30
C VAL A 36 -1.48 10.06 -7.00
N SER A 37 -0.30 10.22 -6.38
CA SER A 37 0.63 9.11 -6.10
C SER A 37 -0.03 7.97 -5.32
N GLY A 38 -0.91 8.28 -4.36
CA GLY A 38 -1.63 7.28 -3.58
C GLY A 38 -2.56 6.41 -4.42
N SER A 39 -3.26 7.01 -5.39
CA SER A 39 -4.20 6.32 -6.29
C SER A 39 -3.52 5.33 -7.24
N VAL A 40 -2.21 5.45 -7.47
CA VAL A 40 -1.43 4.53 -8.30
C VAL A 40 -0.69 3.49 -7.45
N MET A 41 -0.06 3.91 -6.34
CA MET A 41 0.68 3.01 -5.47
C MET A 41 -0.23 2.03 -4.74
N PHE A 42 -1.43 2.47 -4.34
CA PHE A 42 -2.34 1.62 -3.59
C PHE A 42 -2.80 0.37 -4.37
N PRO A 43 -3.22 0.46 -5.66
CA PRO A 43 -3.50 -0.73 -6.48
C PRO A 43 -2.38 -1.77 -6.48
N ILE A 44 -1.13 -1.30 -6.58
CA ILE A 44 0.04 -2.18 -6.57
C ILE A 44 0.20 -2.84 -5.20
N ALA A 45 0.08 -2.06 -4.12
CA ALA A 45 0.09 -2.57 -2.76
C ALA A 45 -1.03 -3.61 -2.52
N ALA A 46 -2.24 -3.34 -2.98
CA ALA A 46 -3.38 -4.25 -2.91
C ALA A 46 -3.09 -5.57 -3.63
N THR A 47 -2.48 -5.53 -4.82
CA THR A 47 -2.05 -6.74 -5.52
C THR A 47 -1.04 -7.54 -4.71
N LEU A 48 0.01 -6.91 -4.15
CA LEU A 48 1.00 -7.59 -3.32
C LEU A 48 0.38 -8.25 -2.08
N MET A 49 -0.60 -7.58 -1.46
CA MET A 49 -1.33 -8.11 -0.32
C MET A 49 -2.24 -9.29 -0.70
N ILE A 50 -2.92 -9.22 -1.83
CA ILE A 50 -3.73 -10.33 -2.37
C ILE A 50 -2.84 -11.53 -2.70
N LEU A 51 -1.68 -11.31 -3.34
CA LEU A 51 -0.70 -12.37 -3.61
C LEU A 51 -0.21 -13.00 -2.31
N THR A 52 0.16 -12.19 -1.32
CA THR A 52 0.58 -12.67 0.00
C THR A 52 -0.51 -13.53 0.63
N TYR A 53 -1.76 -13.05 0.64
CA TYR A 53 -2.88 -13.81 1.19
C TYR A 53 -3.12 -15.11 0.41
N ASN A 54 -3.01 -15.09 -0.91
CA ASN A 54 -3.21 -16.28 -1.73
C ASN A 54 -2.19 -17.39 -1.43
N HIS A 55 -0.93 -17.04 -1.16
CA HIS A 55 0.14 -17.99 -0.84
C HIS A 55 0.19 -18.40 0.63
N THR A 56 -0.16 -17.50 1.55
CA THR A 56 -0.02 -17.75 3.01
C THR A 56 -1.35 -18.11 3.69
N LYS A 57 -2.49 -17.78 3.07
CA LYS A 57 -3.85 -17.81 3.63
C LYS A 57 -4.00 -17.06 4.95
N SER A 58 -3.07 -16.15 5.25
CA SER A 58 -2.99 -15.45 6.52
C SER A 58 -3.25 -13.95 6.35
N LYS A 59 -4.26 -13.44 7.08
CA LYS A 59 -4.52 -12.01 7.19
C LYS A 59 -3.41 -11.27 7.95
N SER A 60 -2.84 -11.90 8.97
CA SER A 60 -1.72 -11.30 9.72
C SER A 60 -0.47 -11.15 8.86
N ALA A 61 -0.24 -12.06 7.90
CA ALA A 61 0.86 -11.92 6.94
C ALA A 61 0.75 -10.65 6.08
N MET A 62 -0.46 -10.22 5.72
CA MET A 62 -0.67 -8.96 4.97
C MET A 62 -0.27 -7.73 5.81
N ILE A 63 -0.60 -7.73 7.11
CA ILE A 63 -0.17 -6.67 8.03
C ILE A 63 1.36 -6.69 8.17
N TYR A 64 1.98 -7.86 8.33
CA TYR A 64 3.43 -7.95 8.44
C TYR A 64 4.16 -7.52 7.15
N VAL A 65 3.61 -7.80 5.97
CA VAL A 65 4.13 -7.25 4.69
C VAL A 65 4.16 -5.73 4.73
N ALA A 66 3.08 -5.09 5.19
CA ALA A 66 3.01 -3.64 5.32
C ALA A 66 3.98 -3.11 6.39
N MET A 67 4.16 -3.83 7.51
CA MET A 67 5.16 -3.46 8.52
C MET A 67 6.58 -3.51 7.95
N ILE A 68 6.92 -4.53 7.15
CA ILE A 68 8.22 -4.60 6.47
C ILE A 68 8.40 -3.42 5.51
N ALA A 69 7.41 -3.11 4.68
CA ALA A 69 7.45 -1.97 3.77
C ALA A 69 7.60 -0.62 4.50
N ALA A 70 6.84 -0.42 5.58
CA ALA A 70 6.92 0.76 6.43
C ALA A 70 8.27 0.85 7.17
N THR A 71 8.85 -0.28 7.58
CA THR A 71 10.19 -0.34 8.20
C THR A 71 11.28 0.02 7.20
N ILE A 72 11.16 -0.43 5.95
CA ILE A 72 12.07 0.00 4.89
C ILE A 72 11.96 1.52 4.69
N LYS A 73 10.73 2.05 4.65
CA LYS A 73 10.51 3.49 4.50
C LYS A 73 11.03 4.30 5.68
N SER A 74 11.03 3.75 6.89
CA SER A 74 11.49 4.44 8.10
C SER A 74 12.99 4.74 8.09
N VAL A 75 13.78 4.09 7.24
CA VAL A 75 15.19 4.42 7.00
C VAL A 75 15.35 5.90 6.63
N ASN A 76 14.35 6.49 5.97
CA ASN A 76 14.35 7.89 5.57
C ASN A 76 14.33 8.86 6.76
N PHE A 77 14.02 8.42 7.99
CA PHE A 77 14.19 9.25 9.19
C PHE A 77 15.65 9.55 9.50
N PHE A 78 16.58 8.71 9.03
CA PHE A 78 18.01 8.91 9.22
C PHE A 78 18.64 9.72 8.08
N MET A 79 17.86 10.15 7.08
CA MET A 79 18.37 10.92 5.95
C MET A 79 18.44 12.42 6.29
N PRO A 80 19.61 13.06 6.18
CA PRO A 80 19.77 14.47 6.50
C PRO A 80 18.97 15.35 5.53
N GLY A 81 18.31 16.38 6.07
CA GLY A 81 17.54 17.35 5.27
C GLY A 81 16.14 16.92 4.85
N LEU A 82 15.73 15.67 5.10
CA LEU A 82 14.36 15.23 4.85
C LEU A 82 13.46 15.55 6.04
N LEU A 83 12.35 16.25 5.79
CA LEU A 83 11.35 16.52 6.82
C LEU A 83 10.75 15.19 7.32
N PRO A 84 10.69 14.93 8.65
CA PRO A 84 10.16 13.68 9.19
C PRO A 84 8.76 13.32 8.70
N ILE A 85 7.92 14.33 8.42
CA ILE A 85 6.55 14.13 7.93
C ILE A 85 6.50 13.47 6.55
N LYS A 86 7.52 13.69 5.70
CA LYS A 86 7.65 13.04 4.38
C LYS A 86 7.98 11.55 4.49
N THR A 87 8.42 11.09 5.66
CA THR A 87 8.64 9.68 5.97
C THR A 87 7.45 9.07 6.71
N TYR A 88 6.95 9.78 7.73
CA TYR A 88 5.83 9.34 8.56
C TYR A 88 4.53 9.14 7.76
N ASN A 89 4.17 10.08 6.89
CA ASN A 89 2.92 10.01 6.14
C ASN A 89 2.84 8.77 5.23
N PRO A 90 3.84 8.46 4.38
CA PRO A 90 3.88 7.21 3.64
C PRO A 90 3.80 5.97 4.53
N MET A 91 4.54 5.92 5.64
CA MET A 91 4.51 4.78 6.56
C MET A 91 3.11 4.52 7.12
N ILE A 92 2.43 5.57 7.60
CA ILE A 92 1.06 5.43 8.10
C ILE A 92 0.10 5.06 6.98
N SER A 93 0.27 5.64 5.79
CA SER A 93 -0.56 5.29 4.63
C SER A 93 -0.43 3.79 4.29
N ILE A 94 0.79 3.26 4.19
CA ILE A 94 1.08 1.83 3.99
C ILE A 94 0.33 0.95 5.00
N MET A 95 0.39 1.32 6.28
CA MET A 95 -0.27 0.56 7.35
C MET A 95 -1.80 0.63 7.27
N LEU A 96 -2.37 1.81 7.03
CA LEU A 96 -3.82 2.01 6.91
C LEU A 96 -4.39 1.28 5.69
N GLN A 97 -3.69 1.34 4.56
CA GLN A 97 -4.02 0.60 3.34
C GLN A 97 -4.09 -0.90 3.61
N SER A 98 -3.12 -1.44 4.35
CA SER A 98 -3.10 -2.86 4.73
C SER A 98 -4.21 -3.26 5.69
N LEU A 99 -4.50 -2.41 6.68
CA LEU A 99 -5.61 -2.63 7.59
C LEU A 99 -6.95 -2.72 6.83
N VAL A 100 -7.19 -1.78 5.91
CA VAL A 100 -8.40 -1.79 5.07
C VAL A 100 -8.45 -3.07 4.22
N MET A 101 -7.33 -3.44 3.58
CA MET A 101 -7.25 -4.68 2.77
C MET A 101 -7.56 -5.95 3.57
N VAL A 102 -7.12 -6.05 4.82
CA VAL A 102 -7.39 -7.19 5.70
C VAL A 102 -8.87 -7.32 6.07
N LEU A 103 -9.57 -6.19 6.22
CA LEU A 103 -11.00 -6.17 6.52
C LEU A 103 -11.84 -6.54 5.29
N ILE A 104 -11.44 -6.09 4.11
CA ILE A 104 -12.21 -6.24 2.87
C ILE A 104 -11.89 -7.52 2.07
N ILE A 105 -10.75 -8.20 2.32
CA ILE A 105 -10.37 -9.43 1.59
C ILE A 105 -11.47 -10.52 1.57
N PRO A 106 -12.33 -10.72 2.61
CA PRO A 106 -13.42 -11.70 2.53
C PRO A 106 -14.46 -11.38 1.44
N LEU A 107 -14.63 -10.09 1.09
CA LEU A 107 -15.56 -9.70 0.02
C LEU A 107 -15.07 -10.16 -1.35
N PHE A 108 -13.75 -10.17 -1.57
CA PHE A 108 -13.12 -10.66 -2.79
C PHE A 108 -13.20 -12.19 -2.92
N GLN A 109 -13.40 -12.91 -1.80
CA GLN A 109 -13.55 -14.37 -1.79
C GLN A 109 -14.93 -14.84 -2.24
N LYS A 110 -15.97 -14.02 -2.07
CA LYS A 110 -17.35 -14.38 -2.41
C LYS A 110 -17.57 -14.53 -3.93
N LYS A 111 -16.62 -14.10 -4.78
CA LYS A 111 -16.66 -14.13 -6.25
C LYS A 111 -17.92 -13.53 -6.89
N ASN A 112 -18.72 -12.81 -6.12
CA ASN A 112 -19.88 -12.06 -6.60
C ASN A 112 -19.43 -10.66 -7.03
N VAL A 113 -19.78 -10.26 -8.25
CA VAL A 113 -19.47 -8.95 -8.82
C VAL A 113 -19.89 -7.82 -7.88
N PHE A 114 -21.08 -7.89 -7.27
CA PHE A 114 -21.53 -6.86 -6.33
C PHE A 114 -20.63 -6.74 -5.10
N SER A 115 -20.20 -7.88 -4.52
CA SER A 115 -19.29 -7.88 -3.37
C SER A 115 -17.90 -7.34 -3.73
N ILE A 116 -17.43 -7.64 -4.93
CA ILE A 116 -16.14 -7.15 -5.43
C ILE A 116 -16.21 -5.64 -5.67
N LEU A 117 -17.23 -5.15 -6.37
CA LEU A 117 -17.43 -3.72 -6.61
C LEU A 117 -17.58 -2.94 -5.30
N ALA A 118 -18.39 -3.45 -4.35
CA ALA A 118 -18.49 -2.86 -3.02
C ALA A 118 -17.14 -2.83 -2.30
N GLY A 119 -16.34 -3.89 -2.41
CA GLY A 119 -14.98 -3.95 -1.89
C GLY A 119 -14.07 -2.86 -2.47
N LEU A 120 -14.06 -2.69 -3.79
CA LEU A 120 -13.26 -1.67 -4.48
C LEU A 120 -13.62 -0.25 -4.04
N VAL A 121 -14.92 0.03 -3.90
CA VAL A 121 -15.43 1.31 -3.38
C VAL A 121 -14.95 1.49 -1.94
N VAL A 122 -15.24 0.56 -1.03
CA VAL A 122 -14.84 0.67 0.39
C VAL A 122 -13.34 0.95 0.51
N ILE A 123 -12.52 0.22 -0.24
CA ILE A 123 -11.09 0.45 -0.30
C ILE A 123 -10.75 1.91 -0.66
N GLY A 124 -11.30 2.41 -1.77
CA GLY A 124 -10.98 3.74 -2.31
C GLY A 124 -11.20 4.89 -1.33
N PHE A 125 -12.20 4.78 -0.44
CA PHE A 125 -12.53 5.84 0.51
C PHE A 125 -11.99 5.58 1.93
N SER A 126 -12.00 4.34 2.41
CA SER A 126 -11.77 4.04 3.83
C SER A 126 -10.37 4.43 4.31
N TRP A 127 -9.31 4.09 3.56
CA TRP A 127 -7.96 4.41 4.02
C TRP A 127 -7.71 5.92 4.00
N ARG A 128 -8.31 6.65 3.05
CA ARG A 128 -8.21 8.12 2.97
C ARG A 128 -8.90 8.80 4.13
N LEU A 129 -10.06 8.31 4.54
CA LEU A 129 -10.76 8.81 5.73
C LEU A 129 -9.92 8.58 7.00
N LEU A 130 -9.35 7.39 7.16
CA LEU A 130 -8.44 7.10 8.27
C LEU A 130 -7.19 7.99 8.22
N PHE A 131 -6.64 8.22 7.02
CA PHE A 131 -5.47 9.06 6.83
C PHE A 131 -5.78 10.54 7.13
N LEU A 132 -6.94 11.06 6.71
CA LEU A 132 -7.42 12.39 7.10
C LEU A 132 -7.50 12.54 8.62
N GLY A 133 -8.06 11.55 9.31
CA GLY A 133 -8.09 11.53 10.78
C GLY A 133 -6.68 11.60 11.37
N ASN A 134 -5.74 10.82 10.84
CA ASN A 134 -4.36 10.83 11.28
C ASN A 134 -3.68 12.20 11.11
N ILE A 135 -3.80 12.82 9.93
CA ILE A 135 -3.18 14.14 9.70
C ILE A 135 -3.90 15.24 10.48
N ALA A 136 -5.20 15.11 10.77
CA ALA A 136 -5.93 16.05 11.62
C ALA A 136 -5.45 16.01 13.07
N ILE A 137 -5.22 14.81 13.62
CA ILE A 137 -4.60 14.64 14.93
C ILE A 137 -3.18 15.23 14.92
N ASN A 138 -2.40 14.92 13.88
CA ASN A 138 -1.03 15.41 13.77
C ASN A 138 -0.97 16.94 13.68
N HIS A 139 -1.88 17.56 12.93
CA HIS A 139 -2.05 19.01 12.83
C HIS A 139 -2.39 19.62 14.20
N ALA A 140 -3.35 19.04 14.93
CA ALA A 140 -3.74 19.52 16.25
C ALA A 140 -2.59 19.46 17.28
N LEU A 141 -1.70 18.46 17.15
CA LEU A 141 -0.57 18.27 18.07
C LEU A 141 0.68 19.08 17.70
N THR A 142 0.92 19.34 16.41
CA THR A 142 2.20 19.90 15.93
C THR A 142 2.07 21.26 15.23
N GLY A 143 0.85 21.66 14.85
CA GLY A 143 0.61 22.84 14.02
C GLY A 143 1.03 22.68 12.54
N PHE A 144 1.50 21.51 12.12
CA PHE A 144 1.94 21.28 10.75
C PHE A 144 0.80 21.44 9.74
N GLN A 145 1.00 22.25 8.69
CA GLN A 145 -0.02 22.57 7.72
C GLN A 145 -0.08 21.50 6.61
N PHE A 146 -1.13 20.69 6.60
CA PHE A 146 -1.36 19.69 5.55
C PHE A 146 -2.27 20.27 4.46
N VAL A 147 -1.88 20.13 3.19
CA VAL A 147 -2.65 20.62 2.03
C VAL A 147 -4.09 20.12 2.06
N GLN A 148 -4.30 18.87 2.48
CA GLN A 148 -5.62 18.26 2.57
C GLN A 148 -6.53 18.95 3.59
N LEU A 149 -5.97 19.58 4.64
CA LEU A 149 -6.74 20.21 5.72
C LEU A 149 -6.92 21.73 5.51
N GLN A 150 -6.26 22.32 4.52
CA GLN A 150 -6.32 23.78 4.28
C GLN A 150 -7.70 24.29 3.89
N SER A 151 -8.53 23.44 3.27
CA SER A 151 -9.90 23.80 2.88
C SER A 151 -10.81 22.57 2.83
N LEU A 152 -12.12 22.79 2.99
CA LEU A 152 -13.12 21.73 2.78
C LEU A 152 -13.05 21.16 1.36
N SER A 153 -12.73 22.00 0.37
CA SER A 153 -12.55 21.58 -1.03
C SER A 153 -11.41 20.57 -1.15
N ASN A 154 -10.25 20.82 -0.52
CA ASN A 154 -9.12 19.90 -0.55
C ASN A 154 -9.41 18.58 0.17
N MET A 155 -10.15 18.61 1.29
CA MET A 155 -10.58 17.40 1.98
C MET A 155 -11.50 16.55 1.11
N ILE A 156 -12.50 17.18 0.48
CA ILE A 156 -13.44 16.51 -0.42
C ILE A 156 -12.72 15.96 -1.64
N GLN A 157 -11.83 16.76 -2.26
CA GLN A 157 -11.02 16.30 -3.39
C GLN A 157 -10.15 15.11 -3.00
N PHE A 158 -9.53 15.17 -1.81
CA PHE A 158 -8.69 14.09 -1.32
C PHE A 158 -9.47 12.78 -1.19
N VAL A 159 -10.58 12.80 -0.46
CA VAL A 159 -11.38 11.60 -0.16
C VAL A 159 -12.16 11.14 -1.37
N PHE A 160 -12.91 12.04 -2.00
CA PHE A 160 -13.89 11.67 -3.02
C PHE A 160 -13.29 11.57 -4.41
N LEU A 161 -12.65 12.64 -4.91
CA LEU A 161 -12.14 12.63 -6.28
C LEU A 161 -11.06 11.56 -6.44
N TYR A 162 -10.04 11.55 -5.58
CA TYR A 162 -8.98 10.55 -5.69
C TYR A 162 -9.42 9.15 -5.24
N GLY A 163 -10.42 9.04 -4.36
CA GLY A 163 -11.05 7.76 -4.01
C GLY A 163 -11.80 7.15 -5.18
N ILE A 164 -12.53 7.95 -5.96
CA ILE A 164 -13.17 7.52 -7.20
C ILE A 164 -12.11 7.12 -8.23
N ILE A 165 -11.09 7.95 -8.46
CA ILE A 165 -10.00 7.63 -9.40
C ILE A 165 -9.34 6.31 -9.03
N GLU A 166 -9.02 6.09 -7.75
CA GLU A 166 -8.42 4.84 -7.29
C GLU A 166 -9.37 3.65 -7.48
N SER A 167 -10.65 3.80 -7.14
CA SER A 167 -11.66 2.75 -7.34
C SER A 167 -11.79 2.38 -8.83
N LEU A 168 -11.71 3.37 -9.73
CA LEU A 168 -11.72 3.17 -11.18
C LEU A 168 -10.45 2.47 -11.66
N VAL A 169 -9.27 2.87 -11.18
CA VAL A 169 -7.99 2.22 -11.51
C VAL A 169 -8.00 0.75 -11.05
N LEU A 170 -8.49 0.48 -9.84
CA LEU A 170 -8.65 -0.88 -9.33
C LEU A 170 -9.65 -1.70 -10.15
N ALA A 171 -10.81 -1.12 -10.48
CA ALA A 171 -11.83 -1.78 -11.29
C ALA A 171 -11.33 -2.09 -12.71
N LEU A 172 -10.61 -1.16 -13.34
CA LEU A 172 -9.99 -1.35 -14.64
C LEU A 172 -8.93 -2.46 -14.58
N SER A 173 -8.06 -2.43 -13.57
CA SER A 173 -7.03 -3.46 -13.36
C SER A 173 -7.65 -4.86 -13.23
N LEU A 174 -8.72 -4.98 -12.44
CA LEU A 174 -9.47 -6.22 -12.32
C LEU A 174 -10.14 -6.64 -13.63
N SER A 175 -10.75 -5.70 -14.35
CA SER A 175 -11.44 -5.96 -15.61
C SER A 175 -10.48 -6.48 -16.68
N ILE A 176 -9.28 -5.88 -16.78
CA ILE A 176 -8.21 -6.34 -17.68
C ILE A 176 -7.81 -7.78 -17.32
N MET A 177 -7.60 -8.09 -16.04
CA MET A 177 -7.26 -9.45 -15.60
C MET A 177 -8.35 -10.47 -15.97
N LEU A 178 -9.63 -10.10 -15.85
CA LEU A 178 -10.75 -10.97 -16.19
C LEU A 178 -10.89 -11.17 -17.71
N LEU A 179 -10.80 -10.09 -18.50
CA LEU A 179 -10.96 -10.10 -19.96
C LEU A 179 -9.83 -10.84 -20.67
N THR A 180 -8.59 -10.67 -20.21
CA THR A 180 -7.42 -11.34 -20.80
C THR A 180 -7.38 -12.84 -20.48
N LYS A 181 -8.30 -13.35 -19.64
CA LYS A 181 -8.26 -14.70 -19.04
C LYS A 181 -6.91 -15.03 -18.42
N GLN A 182 -6.04 -14.05 -18.19
CA GLN A 182 -4.78 -14.22 -17.52
C GLN A 182 -5.09 -14.38 -16.04
N ARG A 183 -5.39 -15.62 -15.67
CA ARG A 183 -5.13 -16.07 -14.31
C ARG A 183 -3.62 -16.08 -14.20
N PHE A 184 -3.06 -14.99 -13.68
CA PHE A 184 -1.68 -14.98 -13.21
C PHE A 184 -1.57 -16.05 -12.12
N ASN A 185 -1.35 -17.30 -12.54
CA ASN A 185 -0.93 -18.38 -11.67
C ASN A 185 0.56 -18.15 -11.42
N PHE A 186 0.87 -17.06 -10.72
CA PHE A 186 2.21 -16.74 -10.27
C PHE A 186 2.56 -17.76 -9.19
N ILE A 187 3.02 -18.95 -9.59
CA ILE A 187 3.52 -19.96 -8.66
C ILE A 187 4.97 -19.57 -8.34
N PHE A 188 5.11 -18.45 -7.64
CA PHE A 188 6.41 -17.95 -7.23
C PHE A 188 6.66 -18.33 -5.79
N LYS A 189 7.73 -19.10 -5.57
CA LYS A 189 8.18 -19.52 -4.24
C LYS A 189 9.49 -18.79 -3.95
N PRO A 190 9.46 -17.62 -3.27
CA PRO A 190 10.67 -16.91 -2.95
C PRO A 190 11.57 -17.78 -2.05
N SER A 191 12.87 -17.78 -2.34
CA SER A 191 13.87 -18.34 -1.43
C SER A 191 14.20 -17.30 -0.35
N MET A 192 14.67 -17.76 0.82
CA MET A 192 15.05 -16.85 1.90
C MET A 192 16.16 -15.89 1.47
N ILE A 193 17.12 -16.37 0.68
CA ILE A 193 18.22 -15.57 0.13
C ILE A 193 17.64 -14.44 -0.72
N LEU A 194 16.73 -14.75 -1.65
CA LEU A 194 16.11 -13.74 -2.48
C LEU A 194 15.32 -12.72 -1.64
N SER A 195 14.56 -13.16 -0.64
CA SER A 195 13.81 -12.26 0.24
C SER A 195 14.73 -11.28 0.97
N ILE A 196 15.83 -11.77 1.56
CA ILE A 196 16.79 -10.93 2.28
C ILE A 196 17.50 -9.98 1.31
N SER A 197 17.93 -10.46 0.14
CA SER A 197 18.58 -9.63 -0.87
C SER A 197 17.64 -8.52 -1.35
N SER A 198 16.37 -8.82 -1.63
CA SER A 198 15.37 -7.81 -1.99
C SER A 198 15.17 -6.79 -0.87
N PHE A 199 15.16 -7.22 0.40
CA PHE A 199 15.05 -6.32 1.54
C PHE A 199 16.24 -5.36 1.63
N ALA A 200 17.47 -5.87 1.47
CA ALA A 200 18.68 -5.06 1.44
C ALA A 200 18.66 -4.05 0.26
N ILE A 201 18.25 -4.50 -0.92
CA ILE A 201 18.08 -3.63 -2.11
C ILE A 201 17.04 -2.54 -1.83
N ALA A 202 15.92 -2.88 -1.20
CA ALA A 202 14.87 -1.92 -0.87
C ALA A 202 15.38 -0.80 0.06
N ILE A 203 16.20 -1.16 1.06
CA ILE A 203 16.85 -0.18 1.95
C ILE A 203 17.81 0.69 1.15
N LEU A 204 18.71 0.10 0.35
CA LEU A 204 19.68 0.84 -0.45
C LEU A 204 18.99 1.84 -1.39
N LEU A 205 17.91 1.43 -2.06
CA LEU A 205 17.14 2.31 -2.94
C LEU A 205 16.51 3.49 -2.20
N ASN A 206 16.00 3.29 -0.97
CA ASN A 206 15.44 4.40 -0.17
C ASN A 206 16.51 5.40 0.30
N VAL A 207 17.77 4.98 0.41
CA VAL A 207 18.89 5.86 0.77
C VAL A 207 19.37 6.66 -0.45
N ILE A 208 19.31 6.05 -1.65
CA ILE A 208 19.86 6.64 -2.88
C ILE A 208 18.84 7.55 -3.61
N LEU A 209 17.55 7.23 -3.53
CA LEU A 209 16.45 7.93 -4.22
C LEU A 209 15.65 8.80 -3.25
#